data_AF-A0A330GJ33-F1
#
_entry.id   AF-A0A330GJ33-F1
#
_cell.length_a   1.000
_cell.length_b   1.000
_cell.length_c   1.000
_cell.angle_alpha   90.00
_cell.angle_beta   90.00
_cell.angle_gamma   90.00
#
_symmetry.space_group_name_H-M   'P 1'
#
loop_
_entity.id
_entity.type
_entity.pdbx_description
1 polymer ?
#
loop_
_entity_poly.entity_id
_entity_poly.type
_entity_poly.pdbx_seq_one_letter_code
_entity_poly.pdbx_strand_id
1 'polypeptide(L)' 'MARRRRAIELAMSDEEIGSLTALSRSRTEPARRVERARMLLAYRDNPSFFAVGRSLG' A
#
# COMPACT_ATOMS: atom_id res chain seq x y z
N MET A 1 -18.89 -13.56 -16.88
CA MET A 1 -17.68 -14.31 -16.45
C MET A 1 -16.60 -13.31 -16.06
N ALA A 2 -16.28 -13.17 -14.76
CA ALA A 2 -15.23 -12.25 -14.32
C ALA A 2 -13.85 -12.83 -14.70
N ARG A 3 -13.04 -12.06 -15.43
CA ARG A 3 -11.64 -12.40 -15.72
C ARG A 3 -10.92 -12.59 -14.37
N ARG A 4 -10.37 -13.78 -14.11
CA ARG A 4 -9.53 -14.05 -12.94
C ARG A 4 -8.35 -13.08 -12.99
N ARG A 5 -8.39 -12.02 -12.18
CA ARG A 5 -7.27 -11.07 -12.04
C ARG A 5 -6.10 -11.86 -11.47
N ARG A 6 -4.99 -11.91 -12.19
CA ARG A 6 -3.73 -12.44 -11.65
C ARG A 6 -3.28 -11.42 -10.62
N ALA A 7 -3.45 -11.74 -9.34
CA ALA A 7 -2.86 -10.95 -8.27
C ALA A 7 -1.33 -11.05 -8.48
N ILE A 8 -0.71 -9.95 -8.88
CA ILE A 8 0.73 -9.85 -8.87
C ILE A 8 1.08 -9.59 -7.41
N GLU A 9 1.76 -10.54 -6.79
CA GLU A 9 2.27 -10.35 -5.44
C GLU A 9 3.22 -9.16 -5.46
N LEU A 10 2.93 -8.16 -4.63
CA LEU A 10 3.76 -6.97 -4.51
C LEU A 10 4.94 -7.33 -3.61
N ALA A 11 5.91 -8.04 -4.18
CA ALA A 11 7.14 -8.39 -3.49
C ALA A 11 7.87 -7.11 -3.10
N MET A 12 8.17 -6.98 -1.80
CA MET A 12 8.91 -5.86 -1.23
C MET A 12 9.96 -6.43 -0.29
N SER A 13 11.17 -5.87 -0.31
CA SER A 13 12.19 -6.19 0.67
C SER A 13 11.85 -5.58 2.04
N ASP A 14 12.47 -6.09 3.10
CA ASP A 14 12.28 -5.55 4.46
C ASP A 14 12.72 -4.08 4.55
N GLU A 15 13.74 -3.68 3.78
CA GLU A 15 14.18 -2.29 3.67
C GLU A 15 13.11 -1.39 3.01
N GLU A 16 12.47 -1.88 1.95
CA GLU A 16 11.39 -1.15 1.26
C GLU A 16 10.17 -1.01 2.18
N ILE A 17 9.83 -2.07 2.91
CA ILE A 17 8.74 -2.08 3.90
C ILE A 17 9.06 -1.10 5.02
N GLY A 18 10.28 -1.12 5.55
CA GLY A 18 10.72 -0.20 6.61
C GLY A 18 10.64 1.26 6.15
N SER A 19 11.10 1.54 4.93
CA SER A 19 11.07 2.89 4.34
C SER A 19 9.65 3.40 4.15
N LEU A 20 8.75 2.57 3.61
CA LEU A 20 7.35 2.92 3.44
C LEU A 20 6.62 3.08 4.78
N THR A 21 6.99 2.27 5.75
CA THR A 21 6.45 2.35 7.12
C THR A 21 6.86 3.63 7.83
N ALA A 22 8.07 4.13 7.58
CA ALA A 22 8.50 5.44 8.08
C ALA A 22 7.75 6.57 7.36
N LEU A 23 7.64 6.52 6.03
CA LEU A 23 6.93 7.51 5.22
C LEU A 23 5.43 7.61 5.58
N SER A 24 4.77 6.48 5.83
CA SER A 24 3.33 6.42 6.14
C SER A 24 2.95 7.10 7.48
N ARG A 25 3.95 7.30 8.35
CA ARG A 25 3.85 7.96 9.66
C ARG A 25 4.47 9.36 9.67
N SER A 26 5.03 9.83 8.56
CA SER A 26 5.67 11.14 8.50
C SER A 26 4.65 12.28 8.67
N ARG A 27 5.07 13.30 9.42
CA ARG A 27 4.29 14.53 9.65
C ARG A 27 4.79 15.71 8.81
N THR A 28 5.94 15.56 8.15
CA THR A 28 6.61 16.62 7.36
C THR A 28 6.60 16.34 5.86
N GLU A 29 6.33 15.10 5.46
CA GLU A 29 6.22 14.73 4.05
C GLU A 29 4.92 15.23 3.42
N PRO A 30 4.90 15.47 2.10
CA PRO A 30 3.67 15.79 1.39
C PRO A 30 2.61 14.71 1.60
N ALA A 31 1.35 15.12 1.87
CA ALA A 31 0.24 14.20 2.14
C ALA A 31 0.09 13.11 1.07
N ARG A 32 0.23 13.48 -0.21
CA ARG A 32 0.21 12.54 -1.35
C ARG A 32 1.21 11.38 -1.23
N ARG A 33 2.38 11.63 -0.61
CA ARG A 33 3.45 10.64 -0.46
C ARG A 33 3.16 9.72 0.72
N VAL A 34 2.66 10.29 1.81
CA VAL A 34 2.19 9.56 3.00
C VAL A 34 1.04 8.61 2.63
N GLU A 35 0.05 9.11 1.91
CA GLU A 35 -1.10 8.31 1.43
C GLU A 35 -0.66 7.17 0.50
N ARG A 36 0.23 7.46 -0.46
CA ARG A 36 0.77 6.40 -1.33
C ARG A 36 1.54 5.33 -0.56
N ALA A 37 2.32 5.71 0.45
CA ALA A 37 3.01 4.74 1.28
C ALA A 37 2.02 3.83 2.03
N ARG A 38 0.93 4.39 2.58
CA ARG A 38 -0.15 3.61 3.21
C ARG A 38 -0.84 2.68 2.21
N MET A 39 -1.14 3.16 1.00
CA MET A 39 -1.73 2.34 -0.06
C MET A 39 -0.85 1.14 -0.41
N LEU A 40 0.46 1.34 -0.60
CA LEU A 40 1.38 0.26 -0.99
C LEU A 40 1.49 -0.80 0.11
N LEU A 41 1.59 -0.39 1.38
CA LEU A 41 1.58 -1.31 2.51
C LEU A 41 0.26 -2.10 2.58
N ALA A 42 -0.88 -1.44 2.39
CA ALA A 42 -2.18 -2.10 2.39
C ALA A 42 -2.36 -3.07 1.21
N TYR A 43 -1.83 -2.75 0.02
CA TYR A 43 -1.85 -3.66 -1.14
C TYR A 43 -1.00 -4.90 -0.94
N ARG A 44 0.12 -4.78 -0.21
CA ARG A 44 0.95 -5.92 0.18
C ARG A 44 0.17 -6.84 1.12
N ASP A 45 -0.51 -6.29 2.12
CA ASP A 45 -1.27 -7.06 3.10
C ASP A 45 -2.53 -7.70 2.49
N ASN A 46 -3.24 -6.96 1.63
CA ASN A 46 -4.43 -7.44 0.94
C ASN A 46 -4.50 -6.84 -0.48
N PRO A 47 -4.21 -7.60 -1.55
CA PRO A 47 -4.14 -7.10 -2.92
C PRO A 47 -5.53 -6.90 -3.54
N SER A 48 -6.37 -6.10 -2.87
CA SER A 48 -7.74 -5.78 -3.23
C SER A 48 -7.94 -4.28 -3.19
N PHE A 49 -8.20 -3.68 -4.36
CA PHE A 49 -8.50 -2.25 -4.49
C PHE A 49 -9.61 -1.81 -3.52
N PHE A 50 -10.67 -2.61 -3.40
CA PHE A 50 -11.80 -2.30 -2.51
C PHE A 50 -11.39 -2.33 -1.03
N ALA A 51 -10.61 -3.35 -0.62
CA ALA A 51 -10.16 -3.46 0.76
C ALA A 51 -9.20 -2.32 1.14
N VAL A 52 -8.27 -1.98 0.24
CA VAL A 52 -7.35 -0.85 0.42
C VAL A 52 -8.12 0.46 0.54
N GLY A 53 -9.06 0.74 -0.38
CA GLY A 53 -9.87 1.95 -0.32
C GLY A 53 -10.64 2.08 1.00
N ARG A 54 -11.26 0.99 1.47
CA ARG A 54 -11.98 0.97 2.75
C ARG A 54 -11.07 1.21 3.96
N SER A 55 -9.81 0.79 3.91
CA SER A 55 -8.86 0.94 5.03
C SER A 55 -8.33 2.37 5.20
N LEU A 56 -8.41 3.20 4.16
CA LEU A 56 -7.82 4.54 4.14
C LEU A 56 -8.82 5.66 4.51
N GLY A 57 -10.11 5.33 4.64
CA GLY A 57 -11.18 6.29 4.94
C GLY A 57 -11.93 6.69 3.69
#